data_AF-A0A816CTA5-F1
#
_entry.id   AF-A0A816CTA5-F1
#
_cell.length_a   1.000
_cell.length_b   1.000
_cell.length_c   1.000
_cell.angle_alpha   90.00
_cell.angle_beta   90.00
_cell.angle_gamma   90.00
#
_symmetry.space_group_name_H-M   'P 1'
#
loop_
_entity.id
_entity.type
_entity.pdbx_description
1 polymer ?
#
loop_
_entity_poly.entity_id
_entity_poly.type
_entity_poly.pdbx_seq_one_letter_code
_entity_poly.pdbx_strand_id
1 'polypeptide(L)'
;HMKIVKYLIEDECADVNSFDNKRVTPIYLACENGCLPVVKYLLDYTNADATIRNARSYNCLDISIENHHEPIVEKLLLSDYKHWEELMKNAQFDQRNVPITPMRRLIIYMPDIAVRLIDNKLTKRIGGNNEQTMYSVTYDYKYFEDQYLILDWIHGKVRLIQKSSTILFLASLYMIR
;
A
#
# COMPACT_ATOMS: atom_id res chain seq x y z
N HIS A 1 18.13 16.16 -11.22
CA HIS A 1 17.35 15.61 -12.35
C HIS A 1 15.94 16.17 -12.52
N MET A 2 15.36 16.89 -11.54
CA MET A 2 13.99 17.43 -11.66
C MET A 2 13.73 18.31 -12.88
N LYS A 3 14.67 19.19 -13.25
CA LYS A 3 14.51 20.08 -14.42
C LYS A 3 14.31 19.32 -15.73
N ILE A 4 15.01 18.19 -15.88
CA ILE A 4 14.92 17.32 -17.07
C ILE A 4 13.59 16.57 -17.06
N VAL A 5 13.15 16.06 -15.90
CA VAL A 5 11.85 15.39 -15.76
C VAL A 5 10.71 16.33 -16.15
N LYS A 6 10.75 17.58 -15.68
CA LYS A 6 9.76 18.59 -16.06
C LYS A 6 9.78 18.88 -17.55
N TYR A 7 10.96 19.12 -18.13
CA TYR A 7 11.11 19.36 -19.57
C TYR A 7 10.52 18.21 -20.40
N LEU A 8 10.83 16.96 -20.06
CA LEU A 8 10.31 15.79 -20.80
C LEU A 8 8.78 15.65 -20.74
N ILE A 9 8.18 16.02 -19.62
CA ILE A 9 6.73 15.87 -19.41
C ILE A 9 5.96 17.08 -19.98
N GLU A 10 6.46 18.29 -19.71
CA GLU A 10 5.80 19.55 -20.08
C GLU A 10 6.05 19.93 -21.54
N ASP A 11 7.29 19.80 -22.03
CA ASP A 11 7.68 20.26 -23.37
C ASP A 11 7.62 19.14 -24.42
N GLU A 12 8.05 17.92 -24.08
CA GLU A 12 8.08 16.79 -25.02
C GLU A 12 6.83 15.89 -24.96
N CYS A 13 5.87 16.21 -24.08
CA CYS A 13 4.63 15.43 -23.88
C CYS A 13 4.87 13.93 -23.65
N ALA A 14 5.96 13.56 -22.96
CA ALA A 14 6.31 12.17 -22.73
C ALA A 14 5.24 11.41 -21.93
N ASP A 15 4.98 10.15 -22.32
CA ASP A 15 4.06 9.28 -21.59
C ASP A 15 4.67 8.83 -20.25
N VAL A 16 4.08 9.32 -19.15
CA VAL A 16 4.50 9.03 -17.77
C VAL A 16 4.26 7.58 -17.35
N ASN A 17 3.41 6.85 -18.09
CA ASN A 17 3.07 5.44 -17.82
C ASN A 17 3.76 4.47 -18.76
N SER A 18 4.61 4.97 -19.67
CA SER A 18 5.46 4.13 -20.50
C SER A 18 6.36 3.23 -19.64
N PHE A 19 6.72 2.06 -20.16
CA PHE A 19 7.55 1.11 -19.44
C PHE A 19 8.55 0.40 -20.35
N ASP A 20 9.64 -0.06 -19.76
CA ASP A 20 10.68 -0.81 -20.45
C ASP A 20 10.33 -2.31 -20.65
N ASN A 21 11.25 -3.10 -21.19
CA ASN A 21 11.07 -4.54 -21.39
C ASN A 21 10.82 -5.34 -20.09
N LYS A 22 11.13 -4.76 -18.92
CA LYS A 22 10.87 -5.35 -17.60
C LYS A 22 9.59 -4.81 -16.96
N ARG A 23 8.78 -4.06 -17.72
CA ARG A 23 7.59 -3.34 -17.27
C ARG A 23 7.90 -2.34 -16.14
N VAL A 24 9.09 -1.76 -16.16
CA VAL A 24 9.50 -0.73 -15.21
C VAL A 24 9.03 0.63 -15.71
N THR A 25 8.23 1.32 -14.91
CA THR A 25 7.72 2.67 -15.20
C THR A 25 8.64 3.76 -14.63
N PRO A 26 8.57 5.01 -15.13
CA PRO A 26 9.29 6.15 -14.56
C PRO A 26 9.05 6.34 -13.06
N ILE A 27 7.81 6.15 -12.61
CA ILE A 27 7.48 6.24 -11.18
C ILE A 27 8.14 5.11 -10.40
N TYR A 28 8.16 3.87 -10.92
CA TYR A 28 8.88 2.76 -10.28
C TYR A 28 10.36 3.09 -10.08
N LEU A 29 11.04 3.65 -11.09
CA LEU A 29 12.46 4.03 -10.97
C LEU A 29 12.66 5.14 -9.94
N ALA A 30 11.74 6.11 -9.87
CA ALA A 30 11.80 7.15 -8.84
C ALA A 30 11.63 6.56 -7.43
N CYS A 31 10.74 5.57 -7.27
CA CYS A 31 10.50 4.84 -6.02
C CYS A 31 11.69 3.95 -5.64
N GLU A 32 12.32 3.28 -6.60
CA GLU A 32 13.52 2.44 -6.40
C GLU A 32 14.72 3.28 -5.93
N ASN A 33 14.94 4.44 -6.57
CA ASN A 33 16.05 5.35 -6.26
C ASN A 33 15.80 6.29 -5.07
N GLY A 34 14.65 6.21 -4.38
CA GLY A 34 14.37 7.07 -3.24
C GLY A 34 14.15 8.55 -3.60
N CYS A 35 13.78 8.84 -4.85
CA CYS A 35 13.66 10.21 -5.37
C CYS A 35 12.30 10.84 -5.04
N LEU A 36 12.07 11.16 -3.75
CA LEU A 36 10.81 11.75 -3.27
C LEU A 36 10.31 12.96 -4.08
N PRO A 37 11.15 13.94 -4.48
CA PRO A 37 10.67 15.08 -5.25
C PRO A 37 10.06 14.66 -6.59
N VAL A 38 10.63 13.65 -7.25
CA VAL A 38 10.14 13.14 -8.54
C VAL A 38 8.85 12.37 -8.35
N VAL A 39 8.78 11.53 -7.30
CA VAL A 39 7.53 10.82 -6.96
C VAL A 39 6.40 11.80 -6.67
N LYS A 40 6.64 12.84 -5.86
CA LYS A 40 5.66 13.90 -5.60
C LYS A 40 5.22 14.58 -6.88
N TYR A 41 6.16 14.94 -7.75
CA TYR A 41 5.82 15.59 -9.01
C TYR A 41 4.95 14.68 -9.91
N LEU A 42 5.33 13.42 -10.07
CA LEU A 42 4.58 12.45 -10.87
C LEU A 42 3.18 12.19 -10.29
N LEU A 43 3.04 12.07 -8.97
CA LEU A 43 1.74 11.79 -8.34
C LEU A 43 0.81 13.00 -8.28
N ASP A 44 1.35 14.19 -7.98
CA ASP A 44 0.55 15.38 -7.70
C ASP A 44 0.25 16.19 -8.97
N TYR A 45 1.12 16.12 -9.99
CA TYR A 45 1.04 16.98 -11.18
C TYR A 45 0.88 16.19 -12.49
N THR A 46 0.87 14.85 -12.45
CA THR A 46 0.68 14.02 -13.64
C THR A 46 -0.31 12.87 -13.37
N ASN A 47 -0.78 12.20 -14.43
CA ASN A 47 -1.61 11.00 -14.33
C ASN A 47 -0.78 9.71 -14.22
N ALA A 48 0.33 9.76 -13.47
CA ALA A 48 1.20 8.61 -13.28
C ALA A 48 0.48 7.53 -12.46
N ASP A 49 0.44 6.33 -13.01
CA ASP A 49 -0.19 5.17 -12.40
C ASP A 49 0.85 4.38 -11.58
N ALA A 50 0.81 4.57 -10.26
CA ALA A 50 1.67 3.86 -9.32
C ALA A 50 1.28 2.38 -9.14
N THR A 51 0.11 1.95 -9.64
CA THR A 51 -0.38 0.56 -9.52
C THR A 51 0.25 -0.38 -10.54
N ILE A 52 0.88 0.17 -11.59
CA ILE A 52 1.56 -0.61 -12.63
C ILE A 52 2.64 -1.49 -11.99
N ARG A 53 2.64 -2.76 -12.40
CA ARG A 53 3.52 -3.79 -11.87
C ARG A 53 4.61 -4.16 -12.86
N ASN A 54 5.83 -4.33 -12.36
CA ASN A 54 6.95 -4.83 -13.13
C ASN A 54 6.81 -6.34 -13.45
N ALA A 55 7.78 -6.91 -14.17
CA ALA A 55 7.80 -8.33 -14.53
C ALA A 55 7.84 -9.30 -13.33
N ARG A 56 8.22 -8.82 -12.15
CA ARG A 56 8.19 -9.58 -10.89
C ARG A 56 6.91 -9.35 -10.07
N SER A 57 5.92 -8.66 -10.64
CA SER A 57 4.68 -8.27 -9.97
C SER A 57 4.85 -7.26 -8.82
N TYR A 58 5.95 -6.51 -8.79
CA TYR A 58 6.18 -5.42 -7.83
C TYR A 58 5.62 -4.11 -8.38
N ASN A 59 4.89 -3.38 -7.55
CA ASN A 59 4.51 -1.98 -7.83
C ASN A 59 5.52 -1.00 -7.21
N CYS A 60 5.30 0.32 -7.38
CA CYS A 60 6.17 1.35 -6.79
C CYS A 60 6.20 1.26 -5.25
N LEU A 61 5.08 0.92 -4.60
CA LEU A 61 5.03 0.79 -3.14
C LEU A 61 5.91 -0.36 -2.63
N ASP A 62 5.85 -1.53 -3.27
CA ASP A 62 6.61 -2.70 -2.86
C ASP A 62 8.12 -2.43 -2.88
N ILE A 63 8.62 -1.81 -3.96
CA ILE A 63 10.06 -1.49 -4.08
C ILE A 63 10.48 -0.38 -3.11
N SER A 64 9.62 0.58 -2.81
CA SER A 64 9.89 1.59 -1.77
C SER A 64 9.97 0.98 -0.38
N ILE A 65 9.17 -0.05 -0.08
CA ILE A 65 9.26 -0.78 1.18
C ILE A 65 10.54 -1.62 1.24
N GLU A 66 10.88 -2.35 0.17
CA GLU A 66 12.11 -3.16 0.11
C GLU A 66 13.39 -2.33 0.25
N ASN A 67 13.42 -1.13 -0.33
CA ASN A 67 14.58 -0.24 -0.26
C ASN A 67 14.54 0.71 0.96
N HIS A 68 13.61 0.52 1.89
CA HIS A 68 13.49 1.32 3.12
C HIS A 68 13.25 2.83 2.88
N HIS A 69 12.55 3.20 1.80
CA HIS A 69 12.26 4.60 1.46
C HIS A 69 11.01 5.13 2.17
N GLU A 70 11.08 5.26 3.50
CA GLU A 70 9.96 5.69 4.35
C GLU A 70 9.22 6.95 3.85
N PRO A 71 9.90 8.05 3.44
CA PRO A 71 9.21 9.27 3.02
C PRO A 71 8.33 9.07 1.77
N ILE A 72 8.71 8.12 0.91
CA ILE A 72 7.93 7.78 -0.29
C ILE A 72 6.73 6.94 0.11
N VAL A 73 6.92 5.96 1.00
CA VAL A 73 5.84 5.12 1.51
C VAL A 73 4.79 5.98 2.24
N GLU A 74 5.20 6.93 3.08
CA GLU A 74 4.29 7.88 3.71
C GLU A 74 3.51 8.72 2.70
N LYS A 75 4.18 9.19 1.63
CA LYS A 75 3.53 9.94 0.55
C LYS A 75 2.51 9.09 -0.21
N LEU A 76 2.76 7.81 -0.41
CA LEU A 76 1.86 6.89 -1.12
C LEU A 76 0.67 6.43 -0.27
N LEU A 77 0.88 6.23 1.04
CA LEU A 77 -0.11 5.58 1.91
C LEU A 77 -0.84 6.53 2.88
N LEU A 78 -0.14 7.52 3.43
CA LEU A 78 -0.68 8.39 4.48
C LEU A 78 -1.17 9.74 3.93
N SER A 79 -0.68 10.17 2.77
CA SER A 79 -1.12 11.42 2.13
C SER A 79 -2.46 11.25 1.38
N ASP A 80 -2.93 12.31 0.72
CA ASP A 80 -4.20 12.37 -0.03
C ASP A 80 -4.21 11.57 -1.35
N TYR A 81 -3.34 10.58 -1.50
CA TYR A 81 -3.29 9.76 -2.70
C TYR A 81 -4.54 8.87 -2.79
N LYS A 82 -5.41 9.13 -3.76
CA LYS A 82 -6.73 8.48 -3.89
C LYS A 82 -6.65 6.96 -4.12
N HIS A 83 -5.58 6.47 -4.73
CA HIS A 83 -5.45 5.07 -5.15
C HIS A 83 -4.58 4.22 -4.21
N TRP A 84 -4.37 4.65 -2.95
CA TRP A 84 -3.59 3.89 -1.97
C TRP A 84 -4.16 2.47 -1.73
N GLU A 85 -5.49 2.31 -1.78
CA GLU A 85 -6.13 0.99 -1.64
C GLU A 85 -5.77 0.04 -2.79
N GLU A 86 -5.62 0.57 -4.00
CA GLU A 86 -5.26 -0.22 -5.18
C GLU A 86 -3.79 -0.64 -5.14
N LEU A 87 -2.92 0.22 -4.59
CA LEU A 87 -1.54 -0.13 -4.28
C LEU A 87 -1.44 -1.29 -3.26
N MET A 88 -2.33 -1.29 -2.27
CA MET A 88 -2.38 -2.33 -1.24
C MET A 88 -2.99 -3.65 -1.74
N LYS A 89 -3.76 -3.64 -2.84
CA LYS A 89 -4.33 -4.82 -3.51
C LYS A 89 -3.28 -5.57 -4.35
N ASN A 90 -2.12 -5.82 -3.77
CA ASN A 90 -1.09 -6.68 -4.34
C ASN A 90 -0.81 -7.87 -3.42
N ALA A 91 -0.57 -9.02 -4.03
CA ALA A 91 -0.26 -10.25 -3.32
C ALA A 91 0.81 -10.96 -4.13
N GLN A 92 1.99 -11.10 -3.53
CA GLN A 92 3.06 -11.92 -4.07
C GLN A 92 3.13 -13.24 -3.30
N PHE A 93 3.83 -14.23 -3.82
CA PHE A 93 4.04 -15.50 -3.12
C PHE A 93 5.52 -15.74 -2.93
N ASP A 94 5.92 -16.10 -1.71
CA ASP A 94 7.27 -16.61 -1.43
C ASP A 94 7.48 -17.98 -2.10
N GLN A 95 8.71 -18.46 -2.11
CA GLN A 95 9.09 -19.81 -2.56
C GLN A 95 8.31 -20.94 -1.86
N ARG A 96 7.77 -20.65 -0.67
CA ARG A 96 6.95 -21.55 0.15
C ARG A 96 5.44 -21.42 -0.12
N ASN A 97 5.05 -20.67 -1.16
CA ASN A 97 3.68 -20.34 -1.50
C ASN A 97 2.90 -19.59 -0.39
N VAL A 98 3.63 -18.85 0.46
CA VAL A 98 3.04 -17.99 1.48
C VAL A 98 2.78 -16.61 0.86
N PRO A 99 1.56 -16.05 0.97
CA PRO A 99 1.29 -14.73 0.45
C PRO A 99 2.07 -13.66 1.22
N ILE A 100 2.78 -12.83 0.46
CA ILE A 100 3.47 -11.62 0.90
C ILE A 100 2.65 -10.43 0.38
N THR A 101 1.86 -9.84 1.28
CA THR A 101 1.12 -8.60 1.03
C THR A 101 1.98 -7.38 1.33
N PRO A 102 1.67 -6.22 0.73
CA PRO A 102 2.27 -4.94 1.13
C PRO A 102 2.14 -4.67 2.63
N MET A 103 0.99 -5.03 3.24
CA MET A 103 0.79 -4.86 4.69
C MET A 103 1.76 -5.73 5.50
N ARG A 104 1.99 -6.98 5.08
CA ARG A 104 2.96 -7.87 5.74
C ARG A 104 4.39 -7.34 5.59
N ARG A 105 4.75 -6.79 4.42
CA ARG A 105 6.03 -6.12 4.21
C ARG A 105 6.18 -4.90 5.11
N LEU A 106 5.16 -4.07 5.25
CA LEU A 106 5.17 -2.92 6.16
C LEU A 106 5.39 -3.36 7.62
N ILE A 107 4.68 -4.39 8.08
CA ILE A 107 4.87 -4.89 9.46
C ILE A 107 6.30 -5.40 9.69
N ILE A 108 6.91 -6.03 8.68
CA ILE A 108 8.27 -6.59 8.79
C ILE A 108 9.35 -5.50 8.69
N TYR A 109 9.22 -4.57 7.75
CA TYR A 109 10.30 -3.64 7.39
C TYR A 109 10.07 -2.20 7.87
N MET A 110 8.83 -1.77 8.11
CA MET A 110 8.44 -0.40 8.47
C MET A 110 7.25 -0.39 9.46
N PRO A 111 7.41 -0.96 10.67
CA PRO A 111 6.32 -1.14 11.62
C PRO A 111 5.64 0.19 12.00
N ASP A 112 6.41 1.28 12.14
CA ASP A 112 5.87 2.59 12.51
C ASP A 112 4.90 3.16 11.48
N ILE A 113 5.15 2.92 10.20
CA ILE A 113 4.24 3.30 9.11
C ILE A 113 3.01 2.38 9.12
N ALA A 114 3.21 1.09 9.37
CA ALA A 114 2.12 0.12 9.45
C ALA A 114 1.11 0.51 10.54
N VAL A 115 1.58 0.85 11.74
CA VAL A 115 0.73 1.31 12.85
C VAL A 115 -0.05 2.57 12.47
N ARG A 116 0.64 3.57 11.92
CA ARG A 116 -0.02 4.81 11.49
C ARG A 116 -1.05 4.58 10.39
N LEU A 117 -0.80 3.67 9.46
CA LEU A 117 -1.76 3.29 8.42
C LEU A 117 -3.02 2.69 9.04
N ILE A 118 -2.84 1.80 10.02
CA ILE A 118 -3.96 1.16 10.72
C ILE A 118 -4.80 2.20 11.46
N ASP A 119 -4.13 3.06 12.24
CA ASP A 119 -4.78 4.04 13.08
C ASP A 119 -5.54 5.10 12.26
N ASN A 120 -4.96 5.55 11.15
CA ASN A 120 -5.51 6.66 10.36
C ASN A 120 -6.50 6.22 9.27
N LYS A 121 -6.28 5.05 8.65
CA LYS A 121 -7.05 4.64 7.45
C LYS A 121 -7.91 3.40 7.67
N LEU A 122 -7.46 2.44 8.50
CA LEU A 122 -8.16 1.15 8.68
C LEU A 122 -9.02 1.08 9.94
N THR A 123 -8.98 2.11 10.79
CA THR A 123 -9.74 2.16 12.04
C THR A 123 -10.97 3.05 11.91
N LYS A 124 -12.17 2.48 12.09
CA LYS A 124 -13.40 3.27 12.28
C LYS A 124 -13.76 3.31 13.76
N ARG A 125 -13.66 4.51 14.36
CA ARG A 125 -14.11 4.77 15.74
C ARG A 125 -15.61 5.07 15.72
N ILE A 126 -16.42 4.17 16.26
CA ILE A 126 -17.84 4.42 16.46
C ILE A 126 -17.98 5.07 17.84
N GLY A 127 -18.18 6.39 17.85
CA GLY A 127 -18.51 7.13 19.07
C GLY A 127 -19.93 6.77 19.50
N GLY A 128 -20.05 6.08 20.63
CA GLY A 128 -21.35 5.82 21.22
C GLY A 128 -21.91 7.11 21.82
N ASN A 129 -23.09 7.52 21.37
CA ASN A 129 -23.86 8.52 22.09
C ASN A 129 -24.44 7.84 23.34
N ASN A 130 -24.08 8.39 24.51
CA ASN A 130 -24.71 8.23 25.83
C ASN A 130 -24.00 7.26 26.81
N GLU A 131 -23.25 7.88 27.73
CA GLU A 131 -22.99 7.61 29.15
C GLU A 131 -22.66 6.21 29.68
N GLN A 132 -22.55 5.17 28.85
CA GLN A 132 -21.96 3.88 29.25
C GLN A 132 -21.29 3.17 28.07
N THR A 133 -20.83 3.94 27.10
CA THR A 133 -20.55 3.44 25.77
C THR A 133 -19.21 2.73 25.70
N MET A 134 -19.29 1.41 25.71
CA MET A 134 -18.32 0.47 25.19
C MET A 134 -17.70 1.03 23.90
N TYR A 135 -16.45 1.51 23.97
CA TYR A 135 -15.72 1.92 22.78
C TYR A 135 -15.51 0.68 21.92
N SER A 136 -16.23 0.60 20.80
CA SER A 136 -15.98 -0.43 19.79
C SER A 136 -15.09 0.17 18.71
N VAL A 137 -13.90 -0.40 18.58
CA VAL A 137 -12.96 -0.12 17.50
C VAL A 137 -13.12 -1.24 16.49
N THR A 138 -13.50 -0.89 15.25
CA THR A 138 -13.62 -1.87 14.16
C THR A 138 -12.44 -1.71 13.20
N TYR A 139 -11.74 -2.83 12.96
CA TYR A 139 -10.59 -2.91 12.06
C TYR A 139 -10.99 -3.61 10.76
N ASP A 140 -10.50 -3.11 9.62
CA ASP A 140 -10.65 -3.80 8.34
C ASP A 140 -9.60 -4.91 8.20
N TYR A 141 -9.98 -6.14 8.57
CA TYR A 141 -9.13 -7.33 8.51
C TYR A 141 -8.81 -7.80 7.08
N LYS A 142 -9.40 -7.19 6.04
CA LYS A 142 -9.16 -7.52 4.62
C LYS A 142 -7.67 -7.50 4.25
N TYR A 143 -6.89 -6.63 4.88
CA TYR A 143 -5.47 -6.46 4.60
C TYR A 143 -4.55 -7.30 5.51
N PHE A 144 -5.13 -8.00 6.48
CA PHE A 144 -4.42 -8.81 7.49
C PHE A 144 -4.58 -10.31 7.31
N GLU A 145 -5.73 -10.76 6.80
CA GLU A 145 -6.03 -12.18 6.70
C GLU A 145 -5.78 -12.74 5.29
N ASP A 146 -4.84 -13.70 5.21
CA ASP A 146 -4.50 -14.45 4.00
C ASP A 146 -5.73 -15.14 3.34
N GLN A 147 -6.75 -15.44 4.14
CA GLN A 147 -7.99 -16.10 3.71
C GLN A 147 -8.87 -15.21 2.82
N TYR A 148 -8.88 -13.88 3.05
CA TYR A 148 -9.58 -12.92 2.20
C TYR A 148 -8.81 -12.61 0.90
N LEU A 149 -7.48 -12.74 0.94
CA LEU A 149 -6.60 -12.62 -0.23
C LEU A 149 -6.96 -13.64 -1.32
N ILE A 150 -7.15 -14.90 -0.92
CA ILE A 150 -7.38 -16.03 -1.83
C ILE A 150 -8.79 -15.97 -2.43
N LEU A 151 -9.80 -15.58 -1.65
CA LEU A 151 -11.20 -15.66 -2.10
C LEU A 151 -11.66 -14.43 -2.89
N ASP A 152 -11.18 -13.23 -2.56
CA ASP A 152 -11.74 -11.99 -3.12
C ASP A 152 -10.85 -11.34 -4.19
N TRP A 153 -9.52 -11.46 -4.09
CA TRP A 153 -8.58 -10.85 -5.06
C TRP A 153 -8.16 -11.80 -6.18
N ILE A 154 -8.20 -13.12 -5.94
CA ILE A 154 -7.77 -14.14 -6.89
C ILE A 154 -8.97 -14.80 -7.60
N HIS A 155 -10.10 -14.99 -6.92
CA HIS A 155 -11.26 -15.71 -7.46
C HIS A 155 -12.49 -14.87 -7.78
N GLY A 156 -12.48 -13.56 -7.49
CA GLY A 156 -13.48 -12.61 -7.97
C GLY A 156 -14.93 -12.98 -7.63
N LYS A 157 -15.37 -12.61 -6.41
CA LYS A 157 -16.70 -12.78 -5.78
C LYS A 157 -16.82 -13.97 -4.85
N VAL A 158 -16.61 -13.73 -3.54
CA VAL A 158 -17.37 -14.44 -2.50
C VAL A 158 -17.74 -13.48 -1.37
N ARG A 159 -19.04 -13.19 -1.19
CA ARG A 159 -19.53 -12.55 0.04
C ARG A 159 -19.34 -13.53 1.19
N LEU A 160 -18.35 -13.30 2.04
CA LEU A 160 -18.25 -13.99 3.32
C LEU A 160 -19.15 -13.30 4.35
N ILE A 161 -20.09 -14.08 4.88
CA ILE A 161 -20.97 -13.71 5.99
C ILE A 161 -20.16 -13.86 7.29
N GLN A 162 -20.17 -12.81 8.11
CA GLN A 162 -19.53 -12.64 9.44
C GLN A 162 -19.35 -13.91 10.30
N LYS A 163 -18.22 -13.97 11.04
CA LYS A 163 -18.12 -13.83 12.52
C LYS A 163 -16.76 -14.37 13.03
N SER A 164 -16.14 -13.64 13.98
CA SER A 164 -15.72 -14.16 15.30
C SER A 164 -14.35 -13.66 15.80
N SER A 165 -14.39 -12.70 16.71
CA SER A 165 -13.80 -12.64 18.08
C SER A 165 -12.41 -13.21 18.45
N THR A 166 -11.74 -14.07 17.69
CA THR A 166 -10.52 -14.77 18.18
C THR A 166 -9.20 -14.12 17.78
N ILE A 167 -9.21 -13.19 16.82
CA ILE A 167 -7.99 -12.58 16.26
C ILE A 167 -7.49 -11.39 17.09
N LEU A 168 -8.29 -10.89 18.03
CA LEU A 168 -7.92 -9.84 19.00
C LEU A 168 -6.71 -10.19 19.89
N PHE A 169 -6.37 -11.47 20.03
CA PHE A 169 -5.27 -11.90 20.90
C PHE A 169 -3.89 -11.94 20.22
N LEU A 170 -3.83 -12.13 18.90
CA LEU A 170 -2.54 -12.24 18.19
C LEU A 170 -2.01 -10.89 17.74
N ALA A 171 -2.90 -9.95 17.37
CA ALA A 171 -2.50 -8.58 17.01
C ALA A 171 -1.96 -7.80 18.22
N SER A 172 -2.52 -8.01 19.42
CA SER A 172 -2.00 -7.41 20.66
C SER A 172 -0.67 -7.99 21.08
N LEU A 173 -0.42 -9.29 20.84
CA LEU A 173 0.86 -9.92 21.18
C LEU A 173 2.01 -9.50 20.26
N TYR A 174 1.73 -9.16 19.00
CA TYR A 174 2.74 -8.72 18.03
C TYR A 174 3.09 -7.23 18.13
N MET A 175 2.20 -6.40 18.69
CA MET A 175 2.41 -4.95 18.87
C MET A 175 3.09 -4.58 20.21
N ILE A 176 3.35 -5.55 21.10
CA ILE A 176 3.94 -5.32 22.44
C ILE A 176 5.38 -5.90 22.54
N ARG A 177 6.04 -6.18 21.42
CA ARG A 177 7.46 -6.58 21.38
C ARG A 177 8.26 -5.66 20.48
#